data_AF-A0A7Y6Y3N1-F1
#
_entry.id   AF-A0A7Y6Y3N1-F1
#
_cell.length_a   1.000
_cell.length_b   1.000
_cell.length_c   1.000
_cell.angle_alpha   90.00
_cell.angle_beta   90.00
_cell.angle_gamma   90.00
#
_symmetry.space_group_name_H-M   'P 1'
#
loop_
_entity.id
_entity.type
_entity.pdbx_description
1 polymer ?
#
loop_
_entity_poly.entity_id
_entity_poly.type
_entity_poly.pdbx_seq_one_letter_code
_entity_poly.pdbx_strand_id
1 'polypeptide(L)'
;MKKISIILSIFFSITAFSQKKVLRSIEMNSDRVIINSKGLDNITLENSNSNKVEVMLYAESYDDQLIKVEEKNNDLNIGFYFEGTETREVVFRKFITKRLQRAEATIKIPANKMISIFGQNVDIESKSCNNEIEIYIDNGIVKLNDIQQNTLVKLYAGNLYAITKSIDLAITSNLGKIQLGNKTFEKKLNQSIENSTKKLTITSIKANIFLTKN
;
A
#
# COMPACT_ATOMS: atom_id res chain seq x y z
N MET A 1 11.28 -57.06 0.59
CA MET A 1 11.46 -55.72 1.21
C MET A 1 11.43 -54.55 0.21
N LYS A 2 10.88 -54.70 -1.02
CA LYS A 2 10.82 -53.60 -2.02
C LYS A 2 9.46 -52.89 -2.15
N LYS A 3 8.38 -53.43 -1.57
CA LYS A 3 7.02 -52.85 -1.65
C LYS A 3 6.66 -51.86 -0.52
N ILE A 4 7.40 -51.89 0.60
CA ILE A 4 7.17 -50.99 1.74
C ILE A 4 7.76 -49.60 1.50
N SER A 5 8.82 -49.50 0.68
CA SER A 5 9.49 -48.22 0.41
C SER A 5 8.68 -47.26 -0.46
N ILE A 6 7.68 -47.76 -1.22
CA ILE A 6 6.86 -46.93 -2.10
C ILE A 6 5.72 -46.24 -1.32
N ILE A 7 5.22 -46.86 -0.26
CA ILE A 7 4.14 -46.30 0.57
C ILE A 7 4.64 -45.13 1.43
N LEU A 8 5.92 -45.14 1.82
CA LEU A 8 6.51 -44.07 2.63
C LEU A 8 6.75 -42.77 1.83
N SER A 9 6.82 -42.83 0.50
CA SER A 9 7.03 -41.66 -0.36
C SER A 9 5.75 -40.84 -0.61
N ILE A 10 4.57 -41.38 -0.26
CA ILE A 10 3.26 -40.72 -0.50
C ILE A 10 2.89 -39.79 0.67
N PHE A 11 3.52 -39.93 1.84
CA PHE A 11 3.25 -39.09 3.01
C PHE A 11 3.99 -37.75 3.05
N PHE A 12 4.90 -37.48 2.10
CA PHE A 12 5.74 -36.27 2.12
C PHE A 12 5.26 -35.12 1.22
N SER A 13 4.12 -35.23 0.53
CA SER A 13 3.74 -34.27 -0.54
C SER A 13 2.51 -33.40 -0.27
N ILE A 14 1.99 -33.35 0.97
CA ILE A 14 0.81 -32.53 1.29
C ILE A 14 1.13 -31.49 2.36
N THR A 15 2.19 -30.71 2.17
CA THR A 15 2.29 -29.37 2.77
C THR A 15 1.84 -28.33 1.73
N ALA A 16 0.62 -28.50 1.20
CA ALA A 16 -0.01 -27.43 0.45
C ALA A 16 -0.36 -26.32 1.44
N PHE A 17 0.34 -25.19 1.31
CA PHE A 17 0.13 -23.99 2.11
C PHE A 17 -1.37 -23.65 2.21
N SER A 18 -1.92 -23.69 3.42
CA SER A 18 -3.29 -23.28 3.73
C SER A 18 -3.37 -21.75 3.78
N GLN A 19 -3.25 -21.10 2.61
CA GLN A 19 -3.35 -19.65 2.47
C GLN A 19 -4.48 -19.30 1.50
N LYS A 20 -5.43 -18.47 1.94
CA LYS A 20 -6.59 -18.03 1.12
C LYS A 20 -6.20 -16.79 0.33
N LYS A 21 -6.27 -16.90 -1.00
CA LYS A 21 -5.97 -15.82 -1.96
C LYS A 21 -7.23 -15.49 -2.74
N VAL A 22 -7.63 -14.23 -2.75
CA VAL A 22 -8.81 -13.74 -3.49
C VAL A 22 -8.33 -12.85 -4.64
N LEU A 23 -8.81 -13.13 -5.86
CA LEU A 23 -8.51 -12.32 -7.04
C LEU A 23 -9.79 -11.72 -7.62
N ARG A 24 -9.74 -10.44 -7.96
CA ARG A 24 -10.79 -9.73 -8.71
C ARG A 24 -10.14 -8.94 -9.84
N SER A 25 -10.72 -9.01 -11.04
CA SER A 25 -10.28 -8.26 -12.22
C SER A 25 -11.50 -7.58 -12.82
N ILE A 26 -11.40 -6.28 -13.08
CA ILE A 26 -12.51 -5.42 -13.50
C ILE A 26 -12.00 -4.47 -14.58
N GLU A 27 -12.80 -4.28 -15.62
CA GLU A 27 -12.50 -3.30 -16.67
C GLU A 27 -12.73 -1.88 -16.15
N MET A 28 -11.75 -1.00 -16.38
CA MET A 28 -11.77 0.34 -15.82
C MET A 28 -12.16 1.37 -16.88
N ASN A 29 -13.34 1.96 -16.71
CA ASN A 29 -13.81 3.09 -17.52
C ASN A 29 -13.61 4.44 -16.81
N SER A 30 -13.51 4.43 -15.48
CA SER A 30 -13.24 5.61 -14.67
C SER A 30 -11.84 6.17 -14.89
N ASP A 31 -11.62 7.43 -14.50
CA ASP A 31 -10.29 8.05 -14.47
C ASP A 31 -9.64 8.00 -13.08
N ARG A 32 -10.42 7.68 -12.06
CA ARG A 32 -9.98 7.64 -10.67
C ARG A 32 -10.29 6.30 -9.99
N VAL A 33 -9.33 5.84 -9.19
CA VAL A 33 -9.45 4.69 -8.29
C VAL A 33 -9.34 5.18 -6.85
N ILE A 34 -10.32 4.85 -6.03
CA ILE A 34 -10.34 5.14 -4.60
C ILE A 34 -10.15 3.83 -3.85
N ILE A 35 -9.12 3.75 -3.01
CA ILE A 35 -8.78 2.55 -2.25
C ILE A 35 -8.96 2.85 -0.76
N ASN A 36 -9.85 2.10 -0.12
CA ASN A 36 -10.02 2.14 1.34
C ASN A 36 -9.31 0.94 1.96
N SER A 37 -8.23 1.20 2.70
CA SER A 37 -7.32 0.18 3.22
C SER A 37 -7.77 -0.46 4.53
N LYS A 38 -9.02 -0.26 4.95
CA LYS A 38 -9.50 -0.74 6.26
C LYS A 38 -9.27 -2.26 6.41
N GLY A 39 -8.52 -2.63 7.44
CA GLY A 39 -8.21 -4.03 7.76
C GLY A 39 -7.00 -4.61 7.02
N LEU A 40 -6.35 -3.83 6.15
CA LEU A 40 -5.08 -4.20 5.54
C LEU A 40 -3.90 -3.69 6.37
N ASP A 41 -2.86 -4.52 6.44
CA ASP A 41 -1.56 -4.14 6.97
C ASP A 41 -0.67 -3.55 5.86
N ASN A 42 -0.80 -4.03 4.62
CA ASN A 42 0.02 -3.58 3.48
C ASN A 42 -0.78 -3.46 2.17
N ILE A 43 -0.45 -2.45 1.37
CA ILE A 43 -0.93 -2.28 -0.02
C ILE A 43 0.28 -2.12 -0.95
N THR A 44 0.32 -2.92 -2.01
CA THR A 44 1.29 -2.79 -3.09
C THR A 44 0.59 -2.33 -4.37
N LEU A 45 1.00 -1.19 -4.92
CA LEU A 45 0.57 -0.69 -6.22
C LEU A 45 1.54 -1.14 -7.32
N GLU A 46 0.96 -1.60 -8.43
CA GLU A 46 1.68 -2.02 -9.64
C GLU A 46 1.01 -1.44 -10.89
N ASN A 47 1.78 -1.29 -11.97
CA ASN A 47 1.22 -0.94 -13.28
C ASN A 47 0.53 -2.17 -13.89
N SER A 48 -0.67 -1.97 -14.44
CA SER A 48 -1.36 -2.96 -15.28
C SER A 48 -0.90 -2.83 -16.73
N ASN A 49 -0.77 -3.96 -17.41
CA ASN A 49 -0.48 -4.02 -18.86
C ASN A 49 -1.77 -3.99 -19.71
N SER A 50 -2.93 -3.82 -19.08
CA SER A 50 -4.24 -3.81 -19.74
C SER A 50 -5.09 -2.67 -19.19
N ASN A 51 -6.25 -2.41 -19.79
CA ASN A 51 -7.24 -1.46 -19.27
C ASN A 51 -8.04 -2.00 -18.06
N LYS A 52 -7.55 -3.07 -17.42
CA LYS A 52 -8.19 -3.69 -16.27
C LYS A 52 -7.45 -3.34 -14.99
N VAL A 53 -8.23 -3.16 -13.93
CA VAL A 53 -7.73 -3.13 -12.56
C VAL A 53 -7.80 -4.54 -11.99
N GLU A 54 -6.68 -5.03 -11.47
CA GLU A 54 -6.59 -6.34 -10.82
C GLU A 54 -6.29 -6.16 -9.34
N VAL A 55 -7.13 -6.73 -8.48
CA VAL A 55 -6.95 -6.71 -7.03
C VAL A 55 -6.69 -8.14 -6.56
N MET A 56 -5.56 -8.33 -5.91
CA MET A 56 -5.13 -9.59 -5.32
C MET A 56 -5.02 -9.41 -3.81
N LEU A 57 -5.92 -10.04 -3.07
CA LEU A 57 -5.96 -10.02 -1.62
C LEU A 57 -5.38 -11.32 -1.07
N TYR A 58 -4.48 -11.18 -0.09
CA TYR A 58 -3.92 -12.26 0.70
C TYR A 58 -4.22 -12.00 2.16
N ALA A 59 -4.80 -12.97 2.88
CA ALA A 59 -4.90 -12.86 4.33
C ALA A 59 -4.89 -14.23 5.05
N GLU A 60 -4.14 -14.29 6.16
CA GLU A 60 -3.81 -15.56 6.84
C GLU A 60 -4.84 -16.05 7.86
N SER A 61 -5.73 -15.19 8.36
CA SER A 61 -6.46 -15.46 9.61
C SER A 61 -7.95 -15.08 9.57
N TYR A 62 -8.57 -15.12 8.40
CA TYR A 62 -9.98 -14.77 8.22
C TYR A 62 -10.78 -15.91 7.63
N ASP A 63 -11.94 -16.14 8.24
CA ASP A 63 -12.93 -17.09 7.79
C ASP A 63 -13.42 -16.67 6.40
N ASP A 64 -13.88 -15.43 6.27
CA ASP A 64 -14.28 -14.83 5.00
C ASP A 64 -13.64 -13.48 4.69
N GLN A 65 -13.36 -13.31 3.40
CA GLN A 65 -12.60 -12.20 2.83
C GLN A 65 -13.29 -11.77 1.55
N LEU A 66 -13.63 -10.49 1.46
CA LEU A 66 -14.29 -9.92 0.29
C LEU A 66 -13.60 -8.65 -0.16
N ILE A 67 -13.23 -8.61 -1.43
CA ILE A 67 -12.90 -7.38 -2.13
C ILE A 67 -14.23 -6.79 -2.61
N LYS A 68 -14.64 -5.67 -2.04
CA LYS A 68 -15.79 -4.88 -2.51
C LYS A 68 -15.29 -3.91 -3.57
N VAL A 69 -15.87 -4.01 -4.76
CA VAL A 69 -15.60 -3.06 -5.82
C VAL A 69 -16.91 -2.46 -6.31
N GLU A 70 -17.00 -1.15 -6.27
CA GLU A 70 -18.19 -0.38 -6.62
C GLU A 70 -17.80 0.80 -7.51
N GLU A 71 -18.46 0.95 -8.65
CA GLU A 71 -18.32 2.13 -9.48
C GLU A 71 -19.36 3.17 -9.05
N LYS A 72 -18.90 4.33 -8.60
CA LYS A 72 -19.78 5.40 -8.11
C LYS A 72 -19.22 6.74 -8.55
N ASN A 73 -20.07 7.60 -9.09
CA ASN A 73 -19.70 8.94 -9.53
C ASN A 73 -18.50 8.97 -10.50
N ASN A 74 -18.39 7.97 -11.39
CA ASN A 74 -17.25 7.80 -12.31
C ASN A 74 -15.91 7.50 -11.60
N ASP A 75 -15.96 6.98 -10.36
CA ASP A 75 -14.82 6.49 -9.60
C ASP A 75 -14.94 4.99 -9.35
N LEU A 76 -13.82 4.28 -9.44
CA LEU A 76 -13.74 2.88 -9.03
C LEU A 76 -13.34 2.81 -7.56
N ASN A 77 -14.29 2.44 -6.70
CA ASN A 77 -14.07 2.31 -5.26
C ASN A 77 -13.71 0.87 -4.92
N ILE A 78 -12.55 0.67 -4.29
CA ILE A 78 -12.03 -0.63 -3.86
C ILE A 78 -11.95 -0.61 -2.34
N GLY A 79 -12.66 -1.54 -1.70
CA GLY A 79 -12.64 -1.74 -0.26
C GLY A 79 -12.46 -3.20 0.10
N PHE A 80 -12.04 -3.45 1.34
CA PHE A 80 -11.79 -4.78 1.86
C PHE A 80 -12.71 -5.04 3.05
N TYR A 81 -13.29 -6.23 3.08
CA TYR A 81 -14.11 -6.71 4.18
C TYR A 81 -13.57 -8.04 4.66
N PHE A 82 -13.49 -8.16 5.98
CA PHE A 82 -12.96 -9.32 6.68
C PHE A 82 -13.97 -9.73 7.75
N GLU A 83 -14.49 -10.94 7.65
CA GLU A 83 -15.38 -11.52 8.66
C GLU A 83 -14.55 -12.15 9.78
N GLY A 84 -15.06 -12.12 11.02
CA GLY A 84 -14.28 -12.54 12.21
C GLY A 84 -13.44 -11.43 12.84
N THR A 85 -13.56 -10.18 12.38
CA THR A 85 -13.02 -8.99 13.07
C THR A 85 -13.80 -8.62 14.32
N GLU A 86 -14.92 -9.29 14.58
CA GLU A 86 -15.71 -9.06 15.78
C GLU A 86 -14.91 -9.47 17.02
N THR A 87 -14.78 -8.48 17.87
CA THR A 87 -14.20 -8.52 19.19
C THR A 87 -14.66 -9.76 19.96
N ARG A 88 -13.83 -10.81 20.05
CA ARG A 88 -13.71 -11.48 21.34
C ARG A 88 -13.43 -10.34 22.31
N GLU A 89 -14.33 -10.13 23.28
CA GLU A 89 -14.18 -9.12 24.33
C GLU A 89 -12.71 -8.92 24.60
N VAL A 90 -12.22 -7.70 24.37
CA VAL A 90 -10.84 -7.37 24.67
C VAL A 90 -10.77 -7.35 26.19
N VAL A 91 -10.64 -8.53 26.81
CA VAL A 91 -10.17 -8.66 28.17
C VAL A 91 -8.86 -7.90 28.13
N PHE A 92 -8.85 -6.71 28.75
CA PHE A 92 -7.71 -5.82 28.73
C PHE A 92 -6.59 -6.48 29.52
N ARG A 93 -5.87 -7.39 28.87
CA ARG A 93 -4.66 -7.99 29.40
C ARG A 93 -3.55 -7.04 29.04
N LYS A 94 -2.93 -6.46 30.08
CA LYS A 94 -1.78 -5.55 30.08
C LYS A 94 -0.58 -5.97 29.19
N PHE A 95 -0.62 -7.15 28.55
CA PHE A 95 0.47 -7.78 27.82
C PHE A 95 0.11 -8.37 26.44
N ILE A 96 -1.12 -8.18 25.91
CA ILE A 96 -1.47 -8.70 24.57
C ILE A 96 -1.59 -7.54 23.60
N THR A 97 -0.57 -7.33 22.77
CA THR A 97 -0.69 -6.48 21.58
C THR A 97 -1.76 -7.06 20.67
N LYS A 98 -2.63 -6.20 20.11
CA LYS A 98 -3.63 -6.62 19.13
C LYS A 98 -2.91 -7.39 18.00
N ARG A 99 -3.41 -8.58 17.67
CA ARG A 99 -2.83 -9.43 16.62
C ARG A 99 -2.80 -8.65 15.30
N LEU A 100 -1.66 -8.64 14.61
CA LEU A 100 -1.54 -8.12 13.23
C LEU A 100 -2.56 -8.84 12.34
N GLN A 101 -3.27 -8.06 11.52
CA GLN A 101 -4.37 -8.56 10.68
C GLN A 101 -3.84 -9.50 9.58
N ARG A 102 -2.54 -9.41 9.26
CA ARG A 102 -1.82 -10.18 8.22
C ARG A 102 -2.63 -10.24 6.93
N ALA A 103 -3.12 -9.08 6.52
CA ALA A 103 -3.88 -8.90 5.29
C ALA A 103 -3.16 -7.91 4.38
N GLU A 104 -2.88 -8.34 3.16
CA GLU A 104 -2.11 -7.59 2.18
C GLU A 104 -2.85 -7.58 0.85
N ALA A 105 -2.87 -6.43 0.18
CA ALA A 105 -3.46 -6.32 -1.15
C ALA A 105 -2.42 -5.85 -2.17
N THR A 106 -2.34 -6.52 -3.31
CA THR A 106 -1.65 -6.02 -4.50
C THR A 106 -2.69 -5.54 -5.50
N ILE A 107 -2.56 -4.29 -5.95
CA ILE A 107 -3.52 -3.64 -6.85
C ILE A 107 -2.77 -3.19 -8.09
N LYS A 108 -3.11 -3.78 -9.24
CA LYS A 108 -2.58 -3.39 -10.55
C LYS A 108 -3.55 -2.42 -11.21
N ILE A 109 -3.05 -1.26 -11.62
CA ILE A 109 -3.89 -0.19 -12.18
C ILE A 109 -3.29 0.25 -13.52
N PRO A 110 -4.11 0.48 -14.57
CA PRO A 110 -3.64 1.06 -15.83
C PRO A 110 -2.91 2.39 -15.59
N ALA A 111 -2.02 2.78 -16.52
CA ALA A 111 -1.29 4.03 -16.43
C ALA A 111 -2.17 5.26 -16.66
N ASN A 112 -1.68 6.44 -16.25
CA ASN A 112 -2.32 7.75 -16.40
C ASN A 112 -3.69 7.87 -15.72
N LYS A 113 -3.85 7.21 -14.57
CA LYS A 113 -5.02 7.29 -13.70
C LYS A 113 -4.69 8.02 -12.40
N MET A 114 -5.72 8.52 -11.73
CA MET A 114 -5.62 9.09 -10.39
C MET A 114 -5.93 8.02 -9.35
N ILE A 115 -5.04 7.83 -8.37
CA ILE A 115 -5.19 6.84 -7.31
C ILE A 115 -5.26 7.58 -5.97
N SER A 116 -6.33 7.41 -5.22
CA SER A 116 -6.46 7.96 -3.86
C SER A 116 -6.57 6.83 -2.84
N ILE A 117 -5.62 6.74 -1.91
CA ILE A 117 -5.59 5.72 -0.85
C ILE A 117 -5.92 6.36 0.49
N PHE A 118 -6.85 5.75 1.22
CA PHE A 118 -7.26 6.15 2.56
C PHE A 118 -7.06 5.02 3.56
N GLY A 119 -6.42 5.31 4.69
CA GLY A 119 -6.12 4.31 5.72
C GLY A 119 -5.87 4.90 7.11
N GLN A 120 -5.84 4.05 8.12
CA GLN A 120 -5.40 4.45 9.47
C GLN A 120 -4.01 3.91 9.75
N ASN A 121 -3.85 2.59 9.86
CA ASN A 121 -2.56 1.94 10.07
C ASN A 121 -2.31 0.98 8.92
N VAL A 122 -1.49 1.38 7.94
CA VAL A 122 -1.23 0.60 6.73
C VAL A 122 0.09 1.02 6.10
N ASP A 123 0.87 0.03 5.68
CA ASP A 123 2.05 0.24 4.85
C ASP A 123 1.65 0.29 3.37
N ILE A 124 2.29 1.17 2.61
CA ILE A 124 1.97 1.38 1.19
C ILE A 124 3.26 1.33 0.39
N GLU A 125 3.31 0.46 -0.60
CA GLU A 125 4.39 0.38 -1.58
C GLU A 125 3.86 0.69 -2.98
N SER A 126 4.54 1.56 -3.72
CA SER A 126 4.32 1.77 -5.16
C SER A 126 5.54 1.29 -5.92
N LYS A 127 5.37 0.35 -6.85
CA LYS A 127 6.45 -0.12 -7.73
C LYS A 127 6.61 0.79 -8.93
N SER A 128 6.92 2.07 -8.66
CA SER A 128 7.14 3.11 -9.66
C SER A 128 5.94 3.25 -10.63
N CYS A 129 4.73 3.34 -10.07
CA CYS A 129 3.51 3.45 -10.87
C CYS A 129 3.48 4.75 -11.68
N ASN A 130 3.07 4.67 -12.94
CA ASN A 130 2.89 5.84 -13.82
C ASN A 130 1.49 6.44 -13.67
N ASN A 131 1.14 6.79 -12.43
CA ASN A 131 -0.18 7.28 -12.03
C ASN A 131 -0.02 8.43 -11.05
N GLU A 132 -0.98 9.36 -11.05
CA GLU A 132 -1.07 10.34 -9.98
C GLU A 132 -1.51 9.65 -8.70
N ILE A 133 -0.82 9.89 -7.60
CA ILE A 133 -1.04 9.17 -6.34
C ILE A 133 -1.31 10.17 -5.21
N GLU A 134 -2.44 10.00 -4.54
CA GLU A 134 -2.75 10.65 -3.28
C GLU A 134 -2.85 9.61 -2.16
N ILE A 135 -2.10 9.80 -1.10
CA ILE A 135 -2.09 8.90 0.06
C ILE A 135 -2.48 9.69 1.31
N TYR A 136 -3.49 9.21 2.02
CA TYR A 136 -3.98 9.76 3.28
C TYR A 136 -4.04 8.66 4.33
N ILE A 137 -3.02 8.60 5.20
CA ILE A 137 -2.93 7.60 6.27
C ILE A 137 -2.61 8.23 7.62
N ASP A 138 -2.94 7.56 8.73
CA ASP A 138 -2.46 8.02 10.03
C ASP A 138 -1.02 7.53 10.26
N ASN A 139 -0.81 6.22 10.27
CA ASN A 139 0.47 5.59 10.57
C ASN A 139 0.85 4.54 9.52
N GLY A 140 2.13 4.50 9.14
CA GLY A 140 2.64 3.44 8.27
C GLY A 140 3.96 3.79 7.60
N ILE A 141 4.46 2.84 6.82
CA ILE A 141 5.63 3.00 5.97
C ILE A 141 5.16 3.19 4.53
N VAL A 142 5.55 4.30 3.92
CA VAL A 142 5.25 4.60 2.51
C VAL A 142 6.53 4.45 1.68
N LYS A 143 6.55 3.54 0.72
CA LYS A 143 7.66 3.30 -0.21
C LYS A 143 7.21 3.58 -1.63
N LEU A 144 7.58 4.73 -2.20
CA LEU A 144 7.12 5.14 -3.52
C LEU A 144 7.99 4.66 -4.69
N ASN A 145 9.19 4.15 -4.40
CA ASN A 145 10.22 3.90 -5.41
C ASN A 145 10.40 5.13 -6.32
N ASP A 146 10.44 4.99 -7.65
CA ASP A 146 10.61 6.13 -8.56
C ASP A 146 9.29 6.84 -8.85
N ILE A 147 9.23 8.13 -8.51
CA ILE A 147 8.02 8.93 -8.70
C ILE A 147 7.89 9.37 -10.16
N GLN A 148 6.90 8.80 -10.84
CA GLN A 148 6.64 9.06 -12.26
C GLN A 148 5.67 10.22 -12.52
N GLN A 149 4.78 10.56 -11.59
CA GLN A 149 3.74 11.58 -11.75
C GLN A 149 3.54 12.38 -10.46
N ASN A 150 2.58 13.31 -10.46
CA ASN A 150 2.21 14.07 -9.27
C ASN A 150 1.86 13.13 -8.12
N THR A 151 2.52 13.35 -6.98
CA THR A 151 2.31 12.54 -5.79
C THR A 151 2.07 13.43 -4.58
N LEU A 152 0.98 13.19 -3.88
CA LEU A 152 0.62 13.83 -2.62
C LEU A 152 0.57 12.78 -1.52
N VAL A 153 1.30 13.00 -0.43
CA VAL A 153 1.24 12.12 0.74
C VAL A 153 0.96 12.95 1.98
N LYS A 154 -0.11 12.59 2.69
CA LYS A 154 -0.41 13.07 4.04
C LYS A 154 -0.38 11.89 4.99
N LEU A 155 0.54 11.93 5.94
CA LEU A 155 0.71 10.89 6.96
C LEU A 155 0.93 11.48 8.35
N TYR A 156 0.24 11.01 9.39
CA TYR A 156 0.46 11.52 10.74
C TYR A 156 1.84 11.11 11.29
N ALA A 157 2.19 9.82 11.28
CA ALA A 157 3.47 9.30 11.72
C ALA A 157 3.97 8.14 10.84
N GLY A 158 5.27 7.86 10.85
CA GLY A 158 5.83 6.72 10.13
C GLY A 158 7.12 7.05 9.37
N ASN A 159 7.36 6.34 8.27
CA ASN A 159 8.52 6.57 7.42
C ASN A 159 8.09 6.65 5.96
N LEU A 160 8.68 7.57 5.20
CA LEU A 160 8.49 7.68 3.76
C LEU A 160 9.82 7.52 3.05
N TYR A 161 9.85 6.67 2.03
CA TYR A 161 10.99 6.45 1.15
C TYR A 161 10.58 6.72 -0.30
N ALA A 162 11.32 7.57 -1.00
CA ALA A 162 11.07 7.82 -2.42
C ALA A 162 12.36 8.15 -3.18
N ILE A 163 12.35 7.82 -4.47
CA ILE A 163 13.36 8.18 -5.46
C ILE A 163 12.74 9.28 -6.33
N THR A 164 13.48 10.38 -6.48
CA THR A 164 13.02 11.61 -7.12
C THR A 164 13.96 11.98 -8.26
N LYS A 165 13.41 12.25 -9.46
CA LYS A 165 14.16 12.71 -10.63
C LYS A 165 13.50 13.95 -11.22
N SER A 166 14.19 15.09 -11.15
CA SER A 166 13.73 16.38 -11.72
C SER A 166 12.26 16.71 -11.40
N ILE A 167 11.90 16.63 -10.11
CA ILE A 167 10.55 16.89 -9.59
C ILE A 167 10.57 18.03 -8.56
N ASP A 168 9.50 18.83 -8.54
CA ASP A 168 9.31 19.85 -7.52
C ASP A 168 8.98 19.21 -6.18
N LEU A 169 9.61 19.69 -5.12
CA LEU A 169 9.47 19.19 -3.76
C LEU A 169 8.78 20.23 -2.89
N ALA A 170 7.70 19.83 -2.22
CA ALA A 170 7.03 20.60 -1.17
C ALA A 170 6.79 19.70 0.04
N ILE A 171 7.72 19.69 0.99
CA ILE A 171 7.80 18.68 2.03
C ILE A 171 7.82 19.33 3.40
N THR A 172 6.98 18.83 4.30
CA THR A 172 6.89 19.28 5.70
C THR A 172 6.72 18.10 6.64
N SER A 173 7.51 18.03 7.71
CA SER A 173 7.35 17.10 8.82
C SER A 173 7.66 17.79 10.14
N ASN A 174 6.68 17.98 11.02
CA ASN A 174 6.88 18.85 12.19
C ASN A 174 7.90 18.31 13.23
N LEU A 175 7.86 17.01 13.50
CA LEU A 175 8.64 16.31 14.52
C LEU A 175 9.53 15.20 13.93
N GLY A 176 9.36 14.88 12.65
CA GLY A 176 10.20 13.90 11.96
C GLY A 176 11.37 14.53 11.21
N LYS A 177 12.33 13.69 10.84
CA LYS A 177 13.51 14.08 10.06
C LYS A 177 13.20 14.11 8.56
N ILE A 178 13.70 15.11 7.83
CA ILE A 178 13.71 15.07 6.36
C ILE A 178 15.15 14.89 5.88
N GLN A 179 15.39 13.94 4.99
CA GLN A 179 16.69 13.65 4.42
C GLN A 179 16.60 13.56 2.89
N LEU A 180 17.49 14.28 2.20
CA LEU A 180 17.64 14.23 0.74
C LEU A 180 19.10 13.88 0.42
N GLY A 181 19.33 12.64 -0.02
CA GLY A 181 20.67 12.06 -0.11
C GLY A 181 21.37 12.09 1.25
N ASN A 182 22.51 12.78 1.34
CA ASN A 182 23.27 12.93 2.58
C ASN A 182 22.89 14.18 3.39
N LYS A 183 22.02 15.05 2.86
CA LYS A 183 21.63 16.30 3.51
C LYS A 183 20.38 16.08 4.37
N THR A 184 20.41 16.59 5.60
CA THR A 184 19.27 16.57 6.53
C THR A 184 18.67 17.97 6.63
N PHE A 185 17.34 18.05 6.69
CA PHE A 185 16.57 19.28 6.81
C PHE A 185 15.68 19.20 8.04
N GLU A 186 15.55 20.33 8.73
CA GLU A 186 14.64 20.48 9.84
C GLU A 186 13.30 20.98 9.34
N LYS A 187 12.25 20.20 9.62
CA LYS A 187 10.83 20.52 9.43
C LYS A 187 10.30 20.73 8.02
N LYS A 188 11.06 21.36 7.12
CA LYS A 188 10.58 21.73 5.78
C LYS A 188 11.68 21.60 4.72
N LEU A 189 11.28 21.18 3.54
CA LEU A 189 12.09 21.18 2.32
C LEU A 189 11.21 21.60 1.14
N ASN A 190 11.53 22.76 0.56
CA ASN A 190 10.93 23.21 -0.69
C ASN A 190 12.03 23.33 -1.74
N GLN A 191 11.86 22.69 -2.89
CA GLN A 191 12.76 22.81 -4.02
C GLN A 191 11.93 22.89 -5.30
N SER A 192 12.08 23.96 -6.06
CA SER A 192 11.52 24.07 -7.41
C SER A 192 12.62 23.81 -8.42
N ILE A 193 12.30 23.08 -9.49
CA ILE A 193 13.21 22.74 -10.57
C ILE A 193 12.66 23.38 -11.85
N GLU A 194 13.53 24.12 -12.56
CA GLU A 194 13.15 24.74 -13.82
C GLU A 194 12.63 23.69 -14.81
N ASN A 195 11.48 23.98 -15.43
CA ASN A 195 10.78 23.10 -16.37
C ASN A 195 10.24 21.78 -15.79
N SER A 196 10.15 21.64 -14.46
CA SER A 196 9.46 20.49 -13.86
C SER A 196 7.95 20.59 -14.10
N THR A 197 7.37 19.53 -14.66
CA THR A 197 5.90 19.38 -14.78
C THR A 197 5.29 18.57 -13.64
N LYS A 198 6.14 18.00 -12.77
CA LYS A 198 5.74 17.05 -11.72
C LYS A 198 5.99 17.64 -10.35
N LYS A 199 5.18 17.22 -9.38
CA LYS A 199 5.31 17.67 -7.99
C LYS A 199 5.14 16.53 -7.00
N LEU A 200 6.05 16.47 -6.03
CA LEU A 200 5.93 15.66 -4.82
C LEU A 200 5.60 16.58 -3.65
N THR A 201 4.43 16.37 -3.05
CA THR A 201 4.00 17.07 -1.84
C THR A 201 3.89 16.07 -0.70
N ILE A 202 4.59 16.32 0.41
CA ILE A 202 4.50 15.46 1.60
C ILE A 202 4.20 16.32 2.82
N THR A 203 3.17 15.96 3.57
CA THR A 203 2.81 16.62 4.83
C THR A 203 2.71 15.60 5.95
N SER A 204 3.45 15.83 7.03
CA SER A 204 3.42 15.00 8.21
C SER A 204 3.60 15.76 9.52
N ILE A 205 3.17 15.13 10.62
CA ILE A 205 3.48 15.59 11.97
C ILE A 205 4.72 14.89 12.52
N LYS A 206 4.86 13.56 12.35
CA LYS A 206 5.89 12.74 13.02
C LYS A 206 6.65 11.80 12.07
N ALA A 207 6.46 11.87 10.76
CA ALA A 207 7.11 10.94 9.85
C ALA A 207 8.53 11.35 9.47
N ASN A 208 9.44 10.38 9.41
CA ASN A 208 10.75 10.57 8.81
C ASN A 208 10.65 10.38 7.30
N ILE A 209 11.26 11.27 6.53
CA ILE A 209 11.16 11.34 5.09
C ILE A 209 12.56 11.18 4.51
N PHE A 210 12.75 10.15 3.69
CA PHE A 210 14.01 9.79 3.07
C PHE A 210 13.85 9.84 1.56
N LEU A 211 14.56 10.77 0.93
CA LEU A 211 14.55 10.99 -0.50
C LEU A 211 15.93 10.71 -1.10
N THR A 212 15.94 9.99 -2.21
CA THR A 212 17.13 9.77 -3.03
C THR A 212 16.95 10.48 -4.38
N LYS A 213 18.02 11.08 -4.90
CA LYS A 213 18.05 11.59 -6.28
C LYS A 213 18.68 10.55 -7.19
N ASN A 214 18.07 10.34 -8.35
CA ASN A 214 18.58 9.46 -9.41
C ASN A 214 18.76 10.25 -10.71
#